data_AF-A0A665VQ71-F1
#
_entry.id   AF-A0A665VQ71-F1
#
_cell.length_a   1.000
_cell.length_b   1.000
_cell.length_c   1.000
_cell.angle_alpha   90.00
_cell.angle_beta   90.00
_cell.angle_gamma   90.00
#
_symmetry.space_group_name_H-M   'P 1'
#
loop_
_entity.id
_entity.type
_entity.pdbx_description
1 polymer ?
#
loop_
_entity_poly.entity_id
_entity_poly.type
_entity_poly.pdbx_seq_one_letter_code
_entity_poly.pdbx_strand_id
1 'polypeptide(L)'
;MDPYQHPRDQLSPRRNTKTGSGEDPNDPDDNTPAPDRQPRYSSGFTVIPPNESRRNEMQTVAQRGEEKLQRWKETHRVSSVHHDPERLGGSGTLAEARQRQYRDSRCSKLQKKLKQEELDRRRREDEEAELQRMKAKQRQKTERLEEKERREQQRREEQFMQDQPRVMETFLQRFERSAPGPLASSSATHTSSRIEVAEIKQERSERDVELDRRRVNSAFLDKLEGRGRGGQKETRNEGGVQEPERSHPAFEDSQHQPSATATHLKPDPEQGFSSWREEVEPDYDWSLMKLMNNFPDYSKVFLEDILDQCNGDYEQAYTLLICLLS
;
A
#
# COMPACT_ATOMS: atom_id res chain seq x y z
N MET A 1 -17.45 16.18 -38.12
CA MET A 1 -18.79 16.32 -38.71
C MET A 1 -19.77 16.26 -37.56
N ASP A 2 -20.34 17.42 -37.24
CA ASP A 2 -21.20 17.68 -36.08
C ASP A 2 -22.68 17.42 -36.46
N PRO A 3 -23.47 16.66 -35.67
CA PRO A 3 -24.86 16.34 -36.01
C PRO A 3 -25.88 17.46 -35.67
N TYR A 4 -25.46 18.62 -35.16
CA TYR A 4 -26.37 19.72 -34.83
C TYR A 4 -26.61 20.69 -36.00
N GLN A 5 -27.51 20.32 -36.90
CA GLN A 5 -28.14 21.28 -37.83
C GLN A 5 -29.66 21.12 -37.83
N HIS A 6 -30.33 21.97 -37.05
CA HIS A 6 -31.74 22.30 -37.24
C HIS A 6 -31.84 23.64 -37.97
N PRO A 7 -32.66 23.76 -39.03
CA PRO A 7 -33.08 25.06 -39.51
C PRO A 7 -34.25 25.56 -38.64
N ARG A 8 -33.98 26.65 -37.91
CA ARG A 8 -35.01 27.57 -37.41
C ARG A 8 -35.39 28.57 -38.52
N ASP A 9 -36.56 29.15 -38.32
CA ASP A 9 -37.19 30.27 -39.03
C ASP A 9 -37.99 29.84 -40.27
N GLN A 10 -39.32 30.01 -40.29
CA GLN A 10 -39.92 31.33 -40.20
C GLN A 10 -41.20 31.44 -39.34
N LEU A 11 -41.21 32.48 -38.53
CA LEU A 11 -42.35 33.00 -37.79
C LEU A 11 -43.20 33.94 -38.66
N SER A 12 -44.52 33.67 -38.67
CA SER A 12 -45.62 34.65 -38.55
C SER A 12 -45.97 35.53 -39.79
N PRO A 13 -47.22 36.03 -39.96
CA PRO A 13 -48.14 36.41 -38.89
C PRO A 13 -49.63 36.10 -39.08
N ARG A 14 -50.27 35.98 -37.92
CA ARG A 14 -51.68 36.22 -37.64
C ARG A 14 -52.14 37.55 -38.28
N ARG A 15 -53.14 37.50 -39.17
CA ARG A 15 -53.96 38.66 -39.54
C ARG A 15 -55.44 38.27 -39.51
N ASN A 16 -56.11 38.72 -38.45
CA ASN A 16 -57.55 38.91 -38.46
C ASN A 16 -57.85 40.11 -39.37
N THR A 17 -58.54 39.89 -40.47
CA THR A 17 -59.39 40.92 -41.09
C THR A 17 -60.73 40.29 -41.41
N LYS A 18 -61.72 40.84 -40.72
CA LYS A 18 -63.15 40.67 -40.85
C LYS A 18 -63.61 41.24 -42.20
N THR A 19 -64.74 40.74 -42.69
CA THR A 19 -65.67 41.28 -43.71
C THR A 19 -65.25 41.32 -45.19
N GLY A 20 -65.99 40.55 -46.00
CA GLY A 20 -66.03 40.68 -47.46
C GLY A 20 -66.62 39.43 -48.12
N SER A 21 -67.95 39.43 -48.29
CA SER A 21 -68.80 38.46 -48.98
C SER A 21 -68.20 37.83 -50.24
N GLY A 22 -68.25 36.50 -50.31
CA GLY A 22 -68.11 35.70 -51.51
C GLY A 22 -68.85 34.39 -51.28
N GLU A 23 -69.99 34.25 -51.94
CA GLU A 23 -70.96 33.17 -51.79
C GLU A 23 -70.36 31.83 -52.24
N ASP A 24 -70.35 30.86 -51.33
CA ASP A 24 -70.02 29.47 -51.64
C ASP A 24 -71.33 28.66 -51.61
N PRO A 25 -71.80 28.12 -52.75
CA PRO A 25 -73.14 27.57 -52.86
C PRO A 25 -73.14 26.07 -52.53
N ASN A 26 -72.71 25.65 -51.33
CA ASN A 26 -72.86 24.26 -50.86
C ASN A 26 -72.78 24.15 -49.32
N ASP A 27 -73.28 25.13 -48.58
CA ASP A 27 -73.76 24.87 -47.22
C ASP A 27 -75.16 24.27 -47.35
N PRO A 28 -75.44 23.04 -46.86
CA PRO A 28 -76.81 22.69 -46.55
C PRO A 28 -77.19 23.56 -45.35
N ASP A 29 -77.75 24.73 -45.65
CA ASP A 29 -78.61 25.47 -44.72
C ASP A 29 -79.80 24.56 -44.42
N ASP A 30 -79.57 23.56 -43.57
CA ASP A 30 -80.58 22.63 -43.09
C ASP A 30 -81.33 23.28 -41.92
N ASN A 31 -81.83 24.49 -42.17
CA ASN A 31 -83.10 24.94 -41.61
C ASN A 31 -84.24 24.21 -42.33
N THR A 32 -84.21 22.87 -42.32
CA THR A 32 -85.44 22.12 -42.49
C THR A 32 -86.09 22.08 -41.11
N PRO A 33 -87.20 22.80 -40.87
CA PRO A 33 -87.94 22.62 -39.64
C PRO A 33 -88.50 21.20 -39.67
N ALA A 34 -87.85 20.29 -38.92
CA ALA A 34 -88.46 19.03 -38.57
C ALA A 34 -89.86 19.36 -38.02
N PRO A 35 -90.95 18.76 -38.54
CA PRO A 35 -92.32 19.30 -38.42
C PRO A 35 -92.88 19.38 -36.98
N ASP A 36 -92.08 19.07 -35.96
CA ASP A 36 -92.49 19.01 -34.55
C ASP A 36 -91.56 19.75 -33.57
N ARG A 37 -90.68 20.64 -34.04
CA ARG A 37 -89.75 21.41 -33.18
C ARG A 37 -90.29 22.76 -32.71
N GLN A 38 -91.51 22.79 -32.21
CA GLN A 38 -92.03 24.00 -31.57
C GLN A 38 -91.36 24.17 -30.18
N PRO A 39 -90.70 25.31 -29.89
CA PRO A 39 -90.15 25.58 -28.57
C PRO A 39 -91.27 25.54 -27.52
N ARG A 40 -91.07 24.74 -26.46
CA ARG A 40 -92.02 24.68 -25.34
C ARG A 40 -91.60 25.71 -24.29
N TYR A 41 -92.46 26.68 -24.02
CA TYR A 41 -92.20 27.75 -23.05
C TYR A 41 -92.78 27.36 -21.68
N SER A 42 -91.92 27.27 -20.67
CA SER A 42 -92.31 26.97 -19.30
C SER A 42 -91.80 28.09 -18.38
N SER A 43 -92.74 28.90 -17.88
CA SER A 43 -92.61 30.01 -16.89
C SER A 43 -91.17 30.37 -16.46
N GLY A 44 -90.37 30.93 -17.37
CA GLY A 44 -89.01 31.42 -17.12
C GLY A 44 -87.91 30.86 -18.04
N PHE A 45 -88.15 29.77 -18.76
CA PHE A 45 -87.19 29.21 -19.72
C PHE A 45 -87.87 28.55 -20.93
N THR A 46 -87.12 28.46 -22.03
CA THR A 46 -87.56 27.84 -23.28
C THR A 46 -86.88 26.49 -23.45
N VAL A 47 -87.67 25.42 -23.59
CA VAL A 47 -87.18 24.06 -23.86
C VAL A 47 -87.28 23.79 -25.35
N ILE A 48 -86.13 23.58 -26.00
CA ILE A 48 -86.04 23.18 -27.40
C ILE A 48 -85.76 21.68 -27.45
N PRO A 49 -86.66 20.85 -28.05
CA PRO A 49 -86.45 19.41 -28.16
C PRO A 49 -85.18 19.05 -28.96
N PRO A 50 -84.45 18.00 -28.59
CA PRO A 50 -83.23 17.60 -29.28
C PRO A 50 -83.38 17.39 -30.80
N ASN A 51 -82.39 17.92 -31.50
CA ASN A 51 -81.69 17.43 -32.68
C ASN A 51 -81.77 15.95 -33.13
N GLU A 52 -82.86 15.16 -33.12
CA GLU A 52 -82.72 13.70 -33.43
C GLU A 52 -82.01 13.38 -34.76
N SER A 53 -82.24 14.13 -35.85
CA SER A 53 -81.49 13.97 -37.11
C SER A 53 -80.00 14.29 -36.92
N ARG A 54 -79.68 15.46 -36.36
CA ARG A 54 -78.30 15.90 -36.07
C ARG A 54 -77.61 15.00 -35.05
N ARG A 55 -78.35 14.41 -34.10
CA ARG A 55 -77.87 13.47 -33.10
C ARG A 55 -77.52 12.16 -33.77
N ASN A 56 -78.38 11.64 -34.64
CA ASN A 56 -78.11 10.43 -35.42
C ASN A 56 -76.91 10.64 -36.34
N GLU A 57 -76.82 11.79 -37.02
CA GLU A 57 -75.65 12.14 -37.83
C GLU A 57 -74.37 12.16 -36.99
N MET A 58 -74.39 12.83 -35.83
CA MET A 58 -73.25 12.87 -34.91
C MET A 58 -72.87 11.47 -34.40
N GLN A 59 -73.85 10.59 -34.14
CA GLN A 59 -73.60 9.20 -33.78
C GLN A 59 -72.95 8.42 -34.93
N THR A 60 -73.43 8.59 -36.17
CA THR A 60 -72.82 7.92 -37.33
C THR A 60 -71.39 8.39 -37.59
N VAL A 61 -71.11 9.68 -37.44
CA VAL A 61 -69.75 10.25 -37.56
C VAL A 61 -68.86 9.73 -36.45
N ALA A 62 -69.37 9.65 -35.21
CA ALA A 62 -68.63 9.09 -34.08
C ALA A 62 -68.27 7.61 -34.32
N GLN A 63 -69.24 6.79 -34.71
CA GLN A 63 -69.02 5.37 -35.04
C GLN A 63 -67.99 5.20 -36.17
N ARG A 64 -68.13 5.97 -37.25
CA ARG A 64 -67.17 5.95 -38.37
C ARG A 64 -65.77 6.37 -37.91
N GLY A 65 -65.66 7.30 -36.97
CA GLY A 65 -64.40 7.74 -36.37
C GLY A 65 -63.74 6.63 -35.54
N GLU A 66 -64.52 5.92 -34.73
CA GLU A 66 -64.04 4.78 -33.94
C GLU A 66 -63.52 3.65 -34.83
N GLU A 67 -64.26 3.28 -35.87
CA GLU A 67 -63.82 2.25 -36.82
C GLU A 67 -62.51 2.62 -37.52
N LYS A 68 -62.36 3.89 -37.95
CA LYS A 68 -61.11 4.38 -38.54
C LYS A 68 -59.95 4.28 -37.56
N LEU A 69 -60.18 4.64 -36.29
CA LEU A 69 -59.17 4.53 -35.24
C LEU A 69 -58.78 3.08 -34.96
N GLN A 70 -59.76 2.16 -34.93
CA GLN A 70 -59.51 0.74 -34.74
C GLN A 70 -58.66 0.17 -35.89
N ARG A 71 -59.03 0.45 -37.15
CA ARG A 71 -58.23 0.05 -38.32
C ARG A 71 -56.83 0.65 -38.29
N TRP A 72 -56.67 1.90 -37.87
CA TRP A 72 -55.36 2.51 -37.70
C TRP A 72 -54.54 1.76 -36.63
N LYS A 73 -55.15 1.46 -35.48
CA LYS A 73 -54.52 0.68 -34.41
C LYS A 73 -54.12 -0.71 -34.88
N GLU A 74 -54.93 -1.37 -35.69
CA GLU A 74 -54.64 -2.70 -36.24
C GLU A 74 -53.50 -2.66 -37.27
N THR A 75 -53.55 -1.71 -38.20
CA THR A 75 -52.49 -1.51 -39.21
C THR A 75 -51.15 -1.09 -38.60
N HIS A 76 -51.19 -0.37 -37.47
CA HIS A 76 -50.01 0.08 -36.74
C HIS A 76 -49.75 -0.76 -35.48
N ARG A 77 -50.43 -1.90 -35.36
CA ARG A 77 -50.18 -2.82 -34.26
C ARG A 77 -48.80 -3.40 -34.47
N VAL A 78 -47.84 -2.97 -33.67
CA VAL A 78 -46.53 -3.60 -33.61
C VAL A 78 -46.78 -5.05 -33.19
N SER A 79 -46.46 -5.99 -34.09
CA SER A 79 -46.47 -7.40 -33.74
C SER A 79 -45.57 -7.55 -32.51
N SER A 80 -46.13 -8.00 -31.40
CA SER A 80 -45.35 -8.22 -30.18
C SER A 80 -44.28 -9.25 -30.53
N VAL A 81 -43.05 -8.78 -30.74
CA VAL A 81 -41.90 -9.61 -31.02
C VAL A 81 -41.56 -10.33 -29.72
N HIS A 82 -42.18 -11.49 -29.50
CA HIS A 82 -41.80 -12.45 -28.47
C HIS A 82 -40.61 -13.25 -29.02
N HIS A 83 -39.47 -12.59 -29.15
CA HIS A 83 -38.20 -13.29 -29.23
C HIS A 83 -37.70 -13.49 -27.81
N ASP A 84 -37.25 -14.70 -27.49
CA ASP A 84 -36.43 -14.89 -26.30
C ASP A 84 -35.24 -13.93 -26.43
N PRO A 85 -34.99 -13.04 -25.46
CA PRO A 85 -33.89 -12.09 -25.57
C PRO A 85 -32.60 -12.88 -25.79
N GLU A 86 -32.00 -12.68 -26.96
CA GLU A 86 -30.70 -13.26 -27.29
C GLU A 86 -29.71 -12.82 -26.21
N ARG A 87 -29.13 -13.80 -25.49
CA ARG A 87 -28.16 -13.52 -24.43
C ARG A 87 -26.90 -12.94 -25.06
N LEU A 88 -26.88 -11.62 -25.25
CA LEU A 88 -25.71 -10.85 -25.68
C LEU A 88 -24.76 -10.72 -24.49
N GLY A 89 -24.01 -11.78 -24.20
CA GLY A 89 -23.04 -11.83 -23.11
C GLY A 89 -22.49 -13.24 -22.92
N GLY A 90 -21.24 -13.35 -22.44
CA GLY A 90 -20.57 -14.62 -22.20
C GLY A 90 -21.42 -15.61 -21.39
N SER A 91 -21.13 -16.91 -21.54
CA SER A 91 -21.91 -18.00 -20.95
C SER A 91 -21.99 -17.96 -19.41
N GLY A 92 -21.05 -17.28 -18.75
CA GLY A 92 -20.95 -17.18 -17.30
C GLY A 92 -22.01 -16.32 -16.64
N THR A 93 -22.30 -16.62 -15.37
CA THR A 93 -23.15 -15.77 -14.53
C THR A 93 -22.37 -14.54 -14.04
N LEU A 94 -23.06 -13.45 -13.73
CA LEU A 94 -22.43 -12.24 -13.17
C LEU A 94 -21.66 -12.54 -11.87
N ALA A 95 -22.19 -13.45 -11.05
CA ALA A 95 -21.56 -13.87 -9.80
C ALA A 95 -20.22 -14.59 -10.06
N GLU A 96 -20.20 -15.51 -11.02
CA GLU A 96 -18.97 -16.21 -11.43
C GLU A 96 -17.92 -15.24 -11.98
N ALA A 97 -18.32 -14.30 -12.83
CA ALA A 97 -17.42 -13.29 -13.37
C ALA A 97 -16.78 -12.44 -12.26
N ARG A 98 -17.57 -12.01 -11.27
CA ARG A 98 -17.07 -11.27 -10.10
C ARG A 98 -16.12 -12.13 -9.26
N GLN A 99 -16.47 -13.39 -9.00
CA GLN A 99 -15.61 -14.30 -8.24
C GLN A 99 -14.25 -14.49 -8.93
N ARG A 100 -14.24 -14.69 -10.26
CA ARG A 100 -13.01 -14.77 -11.06
C ARG A 100 -12.18 -13.49 -10.93
N GLN A 101 -12.80 -12.32 -11.09
CA GLN A 101 -12.11 -11.05 -10.90
C GLN A 101 -11.46 -10.89 -9.51
N TYR A 102 -12.15 -11.31 -8.45
CA TYR A 102 -11.59 -11.28 -7.09
C TYR A 102 -10.40 -12.23 -6.95
N ARG A 103 -10.51 -13.45 -7.48
CA ARG A 103 -9.42 -14.45 -7.49
C ARG A 103 -8.23 -13.94 -8.28
N ASP A 104 -8.43 -13.48 -9.51
CA ASP A 104 -7.37 -12.98 -10.40
C ASP A 104 -6.66 -11.77 -9.79
N SER A 105 -7.43 -10.84 -9.19
CA SER A 105 -6.87 -9.69 -8.49
C SER A 105 -6.00 -10.11 -7.30
N ARG A 106 -6.40 -11.14 -6.56
CA ARG A 106 -5.65 -11.67 -5.43
C ARG A 106 -4.37 -12.38 -5.89
N CYS A 107 -4.48 -13.28 -6.88
CA CYS A 107 -3.34 -13.99 -7.45
C CYS A 107 -2.31 -13.03 -8.07
N SER A 108 -2.78 -12.04 -8.83
CA SER A 108 -1.90 -11.03 -9.44
C SER A 108 -1.14 -10.20 -8.40
N LYS A 109 -1.80 -9.80 -7.30
CA LYS A 109 -1.13 -9.11 -6.18
C LYS A 109 -0.03 -9.96 -5.56
N LEU A 110 -0.29 -11.25 -5.32
CA LEU A 110 0.70 -12.16 -4.75
C LEU A 110 1.88 -12.39 -5.71
N GLN A 111 1.59 -12.65 -6.99
CA GLN A 111 2.62 -12.84 -8.01
C GLN A 111 3.54 -11.62 -8.13
N LYS A 112 2.98 -10.40 -8.04
CA LYS A 112 3.77 -9.17 -8.05
C LYS A 112 4.69 -9.08 -6.83
N LYS A 113 4.22 -9.46 -5.64
CA LYS A 113 5.04 -9.47 -4.42
C LYS A 113 6.20 -10.45 -4.54
N LEU A 114 5.96 -11.68 -5.01
CA LEU A 114 7.01 -12.68 -5.21
C LEU A 114 8.08 -12.20 -6.22
N LYS A 115 7.65 -11.61 -7.34
CA LYS A 115 8.58 -11.02 -8.33
C LYS A 115 9.41 -9.88 -7.73
N GLN A 116 8.80 -9.04 -6.90
CA GLN A 116 9.51 -7.96 -6.22
C GLN A 116 10.55 -8.49 -5.23
N GLU A 117 10.16 -9.46 -4.41
CA GLU A 117 11.05 -10.09 -3.43
C GLU A 117 12.23 -10.79 -4.11
N GLU A 118 12.01 -11.48 -5.23
CA GLU A 118 13.07 -12.11 -6.00
C GLU A 118 14.07 -11.10 -6.57
N LEU A 119 13.58 -9.96 -7.09
CA LEU A 119 14.44 -8.89 -7.57
C LEU A 119 15.24 -8.25 -6.44
N ASP A 120 14.59 -7.99 -5.30
CA ASP A 120 15.24 -7.42 -4.13
C ASP A 120 16.28 -8.38 -3.53
N ARG A 121 16.00 -9.69 -3.54
CA ARG A 121 16.93 -10.73 -3.12
C ARG A 121 18.18 -10.75 -4.00
N ARG A 122 18.02 -10.82 -5.33
CA ARG A 122 19.15 -10.79 -6.27
C ARG A 122 19.98 -9.52 -6.12
N ARG A 123 19.33 -8.37 -5.95
CA ARG A 123 20.02 -7.11 -5.72
C ARG A 123 20.90 -7.16 -4.46
N ARG A 124 20.38 -7.70 -3.34
CA ARG A 124 21.17 -7.86 -2.11
C ARG A 124 22.35 -8.82 -2.31
N GLU A 125 22.14 -9.93 -3.00
CA GLU A 125 23.20 -10.89 -3.31
C GLU A 125 24.32 -10.27 -4.14
N ASP A 126 23.97 -9.45 -5.14
CA ASP A 126 24.95 -8.71 -5.96
C ASP A 126 25.73 -7.69 -5.11
N GLU A 127 25.03 -6.90 -4.28
CA GLU A 127 25.64 -5.92 -3.36
C GLU A 127 26.59 -6.62 -2.35
N GLU A 128 26.19 -7.76 -1.80
CA GLU A 128 27.02 -8.56 -0.91
C GLU A 128 28.25 -9.15 -1.62
N ALA A 129 28.09 -9.66 -2.85
CA ALA A 129 29.20 -10.17 -3.64
C ALA A 129 30.22 -9.08 -3.97
N GLU A 130 29.77 -7.86 -4.31
CA GLU A 130 30.66 -6.72 -4.49
C GLU A 130 31.38 -6.34 -3.20
N LEU A 131 30.68 -6.31 -2.07
CA LEU A 131 31.28 -6.03 -0.78
C LEU A 131 32.35 -7.06 -0.41
N GLN A 132 32.08 -8.35 -0.66
CA GLN A 132 33.05 -9.43 -0.46
C GLN A 132 34.27 -9.27 -1.37
N ARG A 133 34.08 -8.93 -2.66
CA ARG A 133 35.19 -8.64 -3.59
C ARG A 133 36.05 -7.49 -3.08
N MET A 134 35.44 -6.42 -2.58
CA MET A 134 36.17 -5.28 -2.03
C MET A 134 36.95 -5.65 -0.77
N LYS A 135 36.35 -6.41 0.14
CA LYS A 135 37.04 -6.96 1.33
C LYS A 135 38.22 -7.85 0.94
N ALA A 136 38.05 -8.74 -0.03
CA ALA A 136 39.10 -9.62 -0.52
C ALA A 136 40.27 -8.83 -1.13
N LYS A 137 39.97 -7.81 -1.96
CA LYS A 137 40.99 -6.89 -2.48
C LYS A 137 41.75 -6.18 -1.36
N GLN A 138 41.05 -5.76 -0.30
CA GLN A 138 41.70 -5.10 0.83
C GLN A 138 42.59 -6.05 1.62
N ARG A 139 42.14 -7.28 1.87
CA ARG A 139 42.95 -8.35 2.49
C ARG A 139 44.19 -8.68 1.66
N GLN A 140 44.06 -8.77 0.33
CA GLN A 140 45.22 -9.00 -0.54
C GLN A 140 46.21 -7.83 -0.49
N LYS A 141 45.71 -6.58 -0.41
CA LYS A 141 46.58 -5.40 -0.26
C LYS A 141 47.32 -5.41 1.07
N THR A 142 46.66 -5.79 2.16
CA THR A 142 47.32 -5.87 3.47
C THR A 142 48.37 -6.97 3.49
N GLU A 143 48.07 -8.15 2.97
CA GLU A 143 49.02 -9.28 2.87
C GLU A 143 50.26 -8.91 2.04
N ARG A 144 50.06 -8.25 0.89
CA ARG A 144 51.18 -7.77 0.06
C ARG A 144 52.05 -6.73 0.76
N LEU A 145 51.44 -5.87 1.58
CA LEU A 145 52.17 -4.85 2.32
C LEU A 145 52.97 -5.49 3.47
N GLU A 146 52.36 -6.40 4.21
CA GLU A 146 52.99 -7.17 5.28
C GLU A 146 54.17 -8.01 4.76
N GLU A 147 54.02 -8.68 3.61
CA GLU A 147 55.11 -9.43 3.02
C GLU A 147 56.29 -8.52 2.64
N LYS A 148 56.00 -7.31 2.13
CA LYS A 148 57.02 -6.33 1.80
C LYS A 148 57.74 -5.83 3.06
N GLU A 149 56.99 -5.53 4.11
CA GLU A 149 57.53 -5.10 5.40
C GLU A 149 58.40 -6.19 6.03
N ARG A 150 57.95 -7.45 6.00
CA ARG A 150 58.74 -8.61 6.46
C ARG A 150 60.06 -8.74 5.71
N ARG A 151 60.06 -8.56 4.38
CA ARG A 151 61.30 -8.59 3.57
C ARG A 151 62.24 -7.44 3.91
N GLU A 152 61.71 -6.24 4.15
CA GLU A 152 62.51 -5.09 4.54
C GLU A 152 63.11 -5.27 5.94
N GLN A 153 62.31 -5.77 6.88
CA GLN A 153 62.74 -6.08 8.24
C GLN A 153 63.85 -7.14 8.24
N GLN A 154 63.72 -8.21 7.45
CA GLN A 154 64.78 -9.20 7.25
C GLN A 154 66.08 -8.56 6.73
N ARG A 155 65.99 -7.66 5.74
CA ARG A 155 67.18 -6.93 5.23
C ARG A 155 67.82 -6.04 6.30
N ARG A 156 67.02 -5.36 7.13
CA ARG A 156 67.51 -4.53 8.24
C ARG A 156 68.19 -5.39 9.30
N GLU A 157 67.62 -6.54 9.63
CA GLU A 157 68.19 -7.50 10.57
C GLU A 157 69.50 -8.08 10.03
N GLU A 158 69.58 -8.47 8.76
CA GLU A 158 70.82 -8.94 8.14
C GLU A 158 71.94 -7.89 8.17
N GLN A 159 71.61 -6.63 7.85
CA GLN A 159 72.55 -5.51 7.95
C GLN A 159 73.01 -5.29 9.40
N PHE A 160 72.06 -5.30 10.34
CA PHE A 160 72.38 -5.18 11.75
C PHE A 160 73.29 -6.32 12.23
N MET A 161 73.03 -7.56 11.81
CA MET A 161 73.88 -8.72 12.14
C MET A 161 75.28 -8.61 11.54
N GLN A 162 75.43 -8.04 10.33
CA GLN A 162 76.75 -7.76 9.74
C GLN A 162 77.50 -6.64 10.47
N ASP A 163 76.80 -5.60 10.91
CA ASP A 163 77.39 -4.46 11.61
C ASP A 163 77.64 -4.74 13.10
N GLN A 164 76.90 -5.67 13.70
CA GLN A 164 77.01 -6.06 15.11
C GLN A 164 78.46 -6.35 15.55
N PRO A 165 79.27 -7.18 14.86
CA PRO A 165 80.65 -7.42 15.26
C PRO A 165 81.52 -6.16 15.16
N ARG A 166 81.31 -5.31 14.14
CA ARG A 166 82.04 -4.04 13.99
C ARG A 166 81.71 -3.06 15.11
N VAL A 167 80.44 -2.95 15.47
CA VAL A 167 79.99 -2.11 16.60
C VAL A 167 80.53 -2.67 17.92
N MET A 168 80.51 -3.99 18.10
CA MET A 168 81.09 -4.65 19.29
C MET A 168 82.60 -4.40 19.39
N GLU A 169 83.33 -4.52 18.28
CA GLU A 169 84.77 -4.29 18.21
C GLU A 169 85.11 -2.82 18.52
N THR A 170 84.42 -1.86 17.91
CA THR A 170 84.62 -0.43 18.21
C THR A 170 84.29 -0.10 19.67
N PHE A 171 83.29 -0.75 20.25
CA PHE A 171 82.96 -0.62 21.68
C PHE A 171 84.06 -1.17 22.59
N LEU A 172 84.59 -2.35 22.31
CA LEU A 172 85.70 -2.95 23.05
C LEU A 172 86.98 -2.11 22.90
N GLN A 173 87.29 -1.66 21.68
CA GLN A 173 88.44 -0.79 21.41
C GLN A 173 88.35 0.53 22.19
N ARG A 174 87.14 1.05 22.44
CA ARG A 174 86.94 2.22 23.30
C ARG A 174 87.29 1.93 24.77
N PHE A 175 86.96 0.75 25.28
CA PHE A 175 87.39 0.34 26.63
C PHE A 175 88.91 0.18 26.73
N GLU A 176 89.54 -0.42 25.72
CA GLU A 176 90.99 -0.58 25.65
C GLU A 176 91.72 0.76 25.57
N ARG A 177 91.19 1.72 24.80
CA ARG A 177 91.73 3.09 24.71
C ARG A 177 91.41 3.96 25.92
N SER A 178 90.34 3.65 26.65
CA SER A 178 89.93 4.36 27.86
C SER A 178 90.45 3.70 29.14
N ALA A 179 91.25 2.64 29.02
CA ALA A 179 91.99 2.07 30.14
C ALA A 179 93.06 3.08 30.61
N PRO A 180 93.00 3.58 31.86
CA PRO A 180 94.06 4.39 32.40
C PRO A 180 95.31 3.51 32.57
N GLY A 181 96.50 4.07 32.29
CA GLY A 181 97.77 3.45 32.65
C GLY A 181 97.82 3.03 34.14
N PRO A 182 98.74 2.13 34.51
CA PRO A 182 98.59 1.25 35.66
C PRO A 182 98.68 1.99 36.98
N LEU A 183 97.53 2.28 37.60
CA LEU A 183 97.42 2.39 39.06
C LEU A 183 96.05 1.87 39.53
N ALA A 184 96.14 0.99 40.52
CA ALA A 184 95.12 0.62 41.50
C ALA A 184 93.95 -0.25 41.02
N SER A 185 94.19 -1.56 41.18
CA SER A 185 93.27 -2.53 41.79
C SER A 185 92.20 -1.87 42.67
N SER A 186 90.92 -2.08 42.32
CA SER A 186 89.85 -2.31 43.30
C SER A 186 88.63 -2.94 42.62
N SER A 187 88.03 -3.84 43.39
CA SER A 187 87.08 -4.88 43.07
C SER A 187 85.69 -4.43 42.64
N ALA A 188 85.08 -5.29 41.82
CA ALA A 188 83.66 -5.56 41.60
C ALA A 188 82.64 -4.97 42.58
N THR A 189 81.62 -4.30 42.03
CA THR A 189 80.22 -4.46 42.42
C THR A 189 79.33 -4.30 41.19
N HIS A 190 78.45 -5.27 40.99
CA HIS A 190 77.39 -5.26 39.99
C HIS A 190 76.43 -4.09 40.22
N THR A 191 76.27 -3.23 39.21
CA THR A 191 74.98 -2.59 38.95
C THR A 191 74.70 -2.69 37.46
N SER A 192 73.91 -3.71 37.11
CA SER A 192 73.12 -3.70 35.89
C SER A 192 72.21 -2.49 35.92
N SER A 193 72.60 -1.41 35.26
CA SER A 193 71.70 -0.32 34.87
C SER A 193 72.18 0.15 33.51
N ARG A 194 71.97 -0.73 32.53
CA ARG A 194 72.14 -0.43 31.13
C ARG A 194 71.01 0.51 30.74
N ILE A 195 71.36 1.80 30.66
CA ILE A 195 70.93 2.76 29.64
C ILE A 195 69.76 2.26 28.78
N GLU A 196 68.54 2.49 29.26
CA GLU A 196 67.35 2.69 28.41
C GLU A 196 67.26 4.19 28.09
N VAL A 197 68.13 4.65 27.19
CA VAL A 197 68.02 5.99 26.59
C VAL A 197 68.19 5.84 25.09
N ALA A 198 67.30 5.06 24.50
CA ALA A 198 66.99 5.10 23.08
C ALA A 198 65.63 4.42 22.90
N GLU A 199 64.70 5.15 22.29
CA GLU A 199 63.35 4.71 21.92
C GLU A 199 62.33 4.52 23.06
N ILE A 200 61.95 5.62 23.73
CA ILE A 200 60.53 5.82 24.05
C ILE A 200 59.82 6.11 22.72
N LYS A 201 59.79 5.12 21.81
CA LYS A 201 58.62 4.97 20.95
C LYS A 201 57.54 4.55 21.92
N GLN A 202 56.52 5.38 22.00
CA GLN A 202 55.33 5.13 22.79
C GLN A 202 54.64 3.90 22.19
N GLU A 203 55.16 2.71 22.49
CA GLU A 203 54.52 1.43 22.23
C GLU A 203 53.37 1.35 23.23
N ARG A 204 52.29 2.08 22.87
CA ARG A 204 51.01 1.98 23.57
C ARG A 204 50.68 0.50 23.58
N SER A 205 50.53 -0.07 24.77
CA SER A 205 50.17 -1.47 24.91
C SER A 205 48.90 -1.73 24.09
N GLU A 206 48.73 -2.92 23.53
CA GLU A 206 47.46 -3.32 22.89
C GLU A 206 46.26 -3.06 23.81
N ARG A 207 46.48 -3.15 25.13
CA ARG A 207 45.51 -2.76 26.16
C ARG A 207 45.16 -1.27 26.13
N ASP A 208 46.13 -0.38 25.93
CA ASP A 208 45.91 1.06 25.82
C ASP A 208 45.17 1.42 24.52
N VAL A 209 45.50 0.74 23.42
CA VAL A 209 44.81 0.91 22.13
C VAL A 209 43.35 0.44 22.22
N GLU A 210 43.08 -0.67 22.90
CA GLU A 210 41.73 -1.18 23.13
C GLU A 210 40.93 -0.27 24.08
N LEU A 211 41.56 0.26 25.12
CA LEU A 211 40.93 1.24 26.02
C LEU A 211 40.61 2.55 25.29
N ASP A 212 41.50 3.05 24.44
CA ASP A 212 41.24 4.23 23.62
C ASP A 212 40.11 3.95 22.61
N ARG A 213 40.11 2.78 21.96
CA ARG A 213 39.04 2.36 21.05
C ARG A 213 37.69 2.30 21.76
N ARG A 214 37.63 1.75 22.98
CA ARG A 214 36.42 1.74 23.83
C ARG A 214 35.97 3.14 24.21
N ARG A 215 36.91 4.01 24.61
CA ARG A 215 36.64 5.41 24.97
C ARG A 215 36.09 6.22 23.79
N VAL A 216 36.65 6.03 22.60
CA VAL A 216 36.19 6.70 21.39
C VAL A 216 34.82 6.19 20.97
N ASN A 217 34.57 4.88 21.08
CA ASN A 217 33.25 4.29 20.80
C ASN A 217 32.19 4.81 21.78
N SER A 218 32.49 4.86 23.07
CA SER A 218 31.54 5.38 24.07
C SER A 218 31.26 6.87 23.85
N ALA A 219 32.27 7.68 23.54
CA ALA A 219 32.08 9.09 23.22
C ALA A 219 31.30 9.32 21.91
N PHE A 220 31.42 8.41 20.95
CA PHE A 220 30.65 8.44 19.71
C PHE A 220 29.18 8.09 19.95
N LEU A 221 28.90 7.05 20.76
CA LEU A 221 27.55 6.67 21.15
C LEU A 221 26.86 7.77 21.97
N ASP A 222 27.56 8.36 22.94
CA ASP A 222 27.04 9.48 23.75
C ASP A 222 26.68 10.71 22.89
N LYS A 223 27.47 10.98 21.84
CA LYS A 223 27.14 12.02 20.85
C LYS A 223 25.92 11.69 19.99
N LEU A 224 25.68 10.42 19.67
CA LEU A 224 24.48 10.00 18.95
C LEU A 224 23.23 10.10 19.84
N GLU A 225 23.34 9.68 21.08
CA GLU A 225 22.25 9.73 22.07
C GLU A 225 21.92 11.17 22.50
N GLY A 226 22.94 12.01 22.67
CA GLY A 226 22.78 13.45 22.94
C GLY A 226 22.18 14.23 21.77
N ARG A 227 22.38 13.78 20.52
CA ARG A 227 21.69 14.35 19.35
C ARG A 227 20.22 13.92 19.26
N GLY A 228 19.87 12.77 19.82
CA GLY A 228 18.49 12.26 19.87
C GLY A 228 17.60 12.90 20.94
N ARG A 229 18.18 13.62 21.92
CA ARG A 229 17.47 14.27 23.04
C ARG A 229 17.71 15.78 23.14
N GLY A 230 17.90 16.46 22.01
CA GLY A 230 18.25 17.89 21.95
C GLY A 230 17.44 18.71 20.96
N GLY A 231 16.15 18.42 20.80
CA GLY A 231 15.21 19.23 20.01
C GLY A 231 14.20 19.94 20.90
N GLN A 232 14.61 20.98 21.62
CA GLN A 232 13.76 22.12 22.04
C GLN A 232 14.52 23.05 22.99
N LYS A 233 14.97 24.18 22.47
CA LYS A 233 14.78 25.54 23.03
C LYS A 233 15.56 26.53 22.16
N GLU A 234 14.93 26.92 21.06
CA GLU A 234 15.19 28.21 20.44
C GLU A 234 14.61 29.28 21.37
N THR A 235 15.46 30.15 21.92
CA THR A 235 15.02 31.45 22.43
C THR A 235 14.86 32.37 21.22
N ARG A 236 13.64 32.46 20.69
CA ARG A 236 13.26 33.59 19.84
C ARG A 236 12.10 34.34 20.48
N ASN A 237 12.45 35.52 20.96
CA ASN A 237 11.56 36.56 21.44
C ASN A 237 10.80 37.18 20.24
N GLU A 238 9.61 37.70 20.57
CA GLU A 238 8.78 38.68 19.85
C GLU A 238 7.70 38.22 18.83
N GLY A 239 6.45 38.47 19.25
CA GLY A 239 5.31 39.03 18.47
C GLY A 239 4.59 38.08 17.49
N GLY A 240 3.27 37.88 17.50
CA GLY A 240 2.13 38.46 18.23
C GLY A 240 0.84 38.11 17.45
N VAL A 241 -0.27 37.95 18.18
CA VAL A 241 -1.69 38.13 17.77
C VAL A 241 -2.43 36.97 17.04
N GLN A 242 -3.30 36.30 17.83
CA GLN A 242 -4.69 35.80 17.62
C GLN A 242 -5.00 34.84 16.45
N GLU A 243 -5.78 33.77 16.54
CA GLU A 243 -7.02 33.40 17.30
C GLU A 243 -7.33 31.88 17.03
N PRO A 244 -8.48 31.27 17.40
CA PRO A 244 -9.04 30.93 18.71
C PRO A 244 -9.13 29.40 18.99
N GLU A 245 -9.53 29.09 20.22
CA GLU A 245 -9.79 27.79 20.82
C GLU A 245 -10.84 26.91 20.12
N ARG A 246 -10.66 25.58 20.20
CA ARG A 246 -11.76 24.63 20.39
C ARG A 246 -11.38 23.50 21.34
N SER A 247 -12.04 23.54 22.49
CA SER A 247 -12.08 22.53 23.54
C SER A 247 -12.91 21.32 23.11
N HIS A 248 -12.44 20.13 23.47
CA HIS A 248 -13.20 18.87 23.44
C HIS A 248 -13.95 18.68 24.77
N PRO A 249 -15.27 18.43 24.78
CA PRO A 249 -15.94 18.01 25.99
C PRO A 249 -15.99 16.48 26.10
N ALA A 250 -15.69 16.02 27.32
CA ALA A 250 -16.04 14.71 27.85
C ALA A 250 -17.57 14.57 27.96
N PHE A 251 -18.07 13.34 27.80
CA PHE A 251 -19.48 13.00 27.98
C PHE A 251 -19.56 11.92 29.07
N GLU A 252 -20.27 12.22 30.15
CA GLU A 252 -20.67 11.26 31.18
C GLU A 252 -22.14 10.87 31.02
N ASP A 253 -22.34 9.56 31.14
CA ASP A 253 -23.36 8.81 31.89
C ASP A 253 -24.87 8.91 31.53
N SER A 254 -25.46 7.74 31.26
CA SER A 254 -26.78 7.34 31.78
C SER A 254 -26.97 5.83 31.66
N GLN A 255 -27.36 5.26 32.79
CA GLN A 255 -27.53 3.85 33.15
C GLN A 255 -28.58 3.09 32.31
N HIS A 256 -28.44 1.77 32.21
CA HIS A 256 -29.45 0.80 32.70
C HIS A 256 -28.87 -0.63 32.75
N GLN A 257 -29.21 -1.31 33.85
CA GLN A 257 -28.86 -2.66 34.32
C GLN A 257 -29.39 -3.79 33.40
N PRO A 258 -28.90 -5.06 33.50
CA PRO A 258 -29.34 -5.93 34.60
C PRO A 258 -28.25 -6.84 35.23
N SER A 259 -28.64 -7.32 36.40
CA SER A 259 -27.96 -8.14 37.39
C SER A 259 -27.43 -9.49 36.87
N ALA A 260 -26.20 -9.85 37.27
CA ALA A 260 -25.81 -11.24 37.50
C ALA A 260 -24.78 -11.31 38.64
N THR A 261 -25.04 -12.26 39.53
CA THR A 261 -24.49 -12.50 40.87
C THR A 261 -22.99 -12.79 40.92
N ALA A 262 -22.34 -12.27 41.95
CA ALA A 262 -21.00 -12.61 42.38
C ALA A 262 -20.95 -13.89 43.23
N THR A 263 -19.93 -14.72 42.99
CA THR A 263 -19.29 -15.64 43.95
C THR A 263 -17.83 -15.75 43.51
N HIS A 264 -16.90 -14.97 44.07
CA HIS A 264 -16.06 -15.29 45.23
C HIS A 264 -15.30 -16.62 45.14
N LEU A 265 -14.05 -16.58 44.68
CA LEU A 265 -12.93 -17.27 45.32
C LEU A 265 -11.65 -16.42 45.19
N LYS A 266 -10.94 -16.29 46.31
CA LYS A 266 -9.66 -15.59 46.49
C LYS A 266 -8.50 -16.34 45.82
N PRO A 267 -7.39 -15.66 45.53
CA PRO A 267 -6.21 -16.21 44.88
C PRO A 267 -5.27 -16.86 45.90
N ASP A 268 -4.53 -17.89 45.49
CA ASP A 268 -3.26 -18.24 46.13
C ASP A 268 -2.23 -18.60 45.04
N PRO A 269 -0.98 -18.14 45.16
CA PRO A 269 0.02 -18.16 44.10
C PRO A 269 0.87 -19.45 44.18
N GLU A 270 1.81 -19.57 43.25
CA GLU A 270 2.90 -20.57 43.20
C GLU A 270 2.71 -21.73 42.22
N GLN A 271 2.95 -21.42 40.93
CA GLN A 271 3.76 -22.17 39.96
C GLN A 271 3.78 -21.33 38.67
N GLY A 272 4.89 -20.70 38.28
CA GLY A 272 6.03 -21.39 37.69
C GLY A 272 5.82 -21.50 36.18
N PHE A 273 6.47 -20.61 35.42
CA PHE A 273 6.56 -20.58 33.95
C PHE A 273 6.34 -21.93 33.25
N SER A 274 5.34 -22.05 32.35
CA SER A 274 5.46 -22.75 31.07
C SER A 274 4.15 -22.69 30.27
N SER A 275 4.29 -22.56 28.95
CA SER A 275 3.37 -23.08 27.94
C SER A 275 2.10 -22.28 27.64
N TRP A 276 2.23 -21.37 26.68
CA TRP A 276 1.16 -21.06 25.74
C TRP A 276 0.64 -22.35 25.10
N ARG A 277 -0.57 -22.75 25.48
CA ARG A 277 -1.43 -23.75 24.84
C ARG A 277 -2.82 -23.52 25.43
N GLU A 278 -3.92 -23.51 24.71
CA GLU A 278 -4.23 -23.94 23.35
C GLU A 278 -5.71 -23.61 23.23
N GLU A 279 -6.14 -22.99 22.13
CA GLU A 279 -7.36 -23.37 21.39
C GLU A 279 -7.19 -22.78 19.99
N VAL A 280 -6.12 -23.21 19.30
CA VAL A 280 -6.13 -23.16 17.83
C VAL A 280 -6.51 -24.56 17.41
N GLU A 281 -7.68 -24.64 16.80
CA GLU A 281 -8.32 -25.80 16.24
C GLU A 281 -7.30 -26.73 15.53
N PRO A 282 -7.35 -28.05 15.73
CA PRO A 282 -6.36 -29.01 15.22
C PRO A 282 -6.23 -29.05 13.69
N ASP A 283 -7.10 -28.32 12.99
CA ASP A 283 -7.10 -28.22 11.53
C ASP A 283 -6.00 -27.28 11.01
N TYR A 284 -5.59 -26.24 11.76
CA TYR A 284 -4.60 -25.27 11.26
C TYR A 284 -3.20 -25.88 11.08
N ASP A 285 -2.67 -26.49 12.13
CA ASP A 285 -1.34 -27.11 12.12
C ASP A 285 -1.28 -28.30 11.14
N TRP A 286 -2.37 -29.08 11.05
CA TRP A 286 -2.48 -30.18 10.10
C TRP A 286 -2.51 -29.69 8.65
N SER A 287 -3.29 -28.63 8.39
CA SER A 287 -3.37 -27.98 7.09
C SER A 287 -2.03 -27.39 6.67
N LEU A 288 -1.32 -26.74 7.59
CA LEU A 288 0.03 -26.22 7.35
C LEU A 288 1.03 -27.34 7.03
N MET A 289 1.06 -28.42 7.82
CA MET A 289 1.91 -29.58 7.54
C MET A 289 1.61 -30.19 6.16
N LYS A 290 0.34 -30.30 5.81
CA LYS A 290 -0.10 -30.84 4.52
C LYS A 290 0.35 -29.94 3.38
N LEU A 291 0.28 -28.62 3.52
CA LEU A 291 0.84 -27.69 2.54
C LEU A 291 2.35 -27.78 2.42
N MET A 292 3.09 -27.85 3.53
CA MET A 292 4.55 -28.01 3.51
C MET A 292 5.00 -29.28 2.78
N ASN A 293 4.22 -30.36 2.87
CA ASN A 293 4.51 -31.60 2.16
C ASN A 293 4.20 -31.53 0.66
N ASN A 294 3.10 -30.85 0.27
CA ASN A 294 2.74 -30.68 -1.15
C ASN A 294 3.57 -29.59 -1.86
N PHE A 295 4.11 -28.63 -1.10
CA PHE A 295 4.84 -27.47 -1.61
C PHE A 295 6.20 -27.31 -0.90
N PRO A 296 7.14 -28.26 -1.08
CA PRO A 296 8.42 -28.28 -0.35
C PRO A 296 9.34 -27.10 -0.69
N ASP A 297 9.14 -26.47 -1.85
CA ASP A 297 9.94 -25.32 -2.30
C ASP A 297 9.49 -23.99 -1.69
N TYR A 298 8.36 -23.96 -0.99
CA TYR A 298 7.80 -22.76 -0.37
C TYR A 298 8.20 -22.68 1.11
N SER A 299 8.52 -21.47 1.57
CA SER A 299 8.94 -21.27 2.97
C SER A 299 7.76 -21.47 3.94
N LYS A 300 8.05 -22.02 5.12
CA LYS A 300 7.03 -22.25 6.18
C LYS A 300 6.25 -20.97 6.52
N VAL A 301 6.96 -19.86 6.68
CA VAL A 301 6.37 -18.54 7.00
C VAL A 301 5.43 -18.07 5.90
N PHE A 302 5.76 -18.33 4.63
CA PHE A 302 4.89 -17.99 3.52
C PHE A 302 3.60 -18.85 3.51
N LEU A 303 3.72 -20.14 3.81
CA LEU A 303 2.56 -21.04 3.87
C LEU A 303 1.65 -20.71 5.07
N GLU A 304 2.22 -20.28 6.20
CA GLU A 304 1.48 -19.74 7.35
C GLU A 304 0.70 -18.48 6.96
N ASP A 305 1.35 -17.49 6.33
CA ASP A 305 0.69 -16.26 5.85
C ASP A 305 -0.46 -16.55 4.86
N ILE A 306 -0.33 -17.59 4.02
CA ILE A 306 -1.37 -18.01 3.09
C ILE A 306 -2.55 -18.63 3.86
N LEU A 307 -2.27 -19.49 4.85
CA LEU A 307 -3.29 -20.11 5.70
C LEU A 307 -4.07 -19.05 6.49
N ASP A 308 -3.36 -18.10 7.10
CA ASP A 308 -3.95 -17.01 7.86
C ASP A 308 -4.90 -16.16 6.98
N GLN A 309 -4.50 -15.87 5.75
CA GLN A 309 -5.37 -15.16 4.80
C GLN A 309 -6.59 -15.99 4.34
N CYS A 310 -6.57 -17.30 4.56
CA CYS A 310 -7.67 -18.23 4.26
C CYS A 310 -8.44 -18.64 5.51
N ASN A 311 -8.25 -17.95 6.65
CA ASN A 311 -8.86 -18.29 7.94
C ASN A 311 -8.57 -19.75 8.37
N GLY A 312 -7.39 -20.28 8.03
CA GLY A 312 -7.02 -21.66 8.33
C GLY A 312 -7.58 -22.73 7.37
N ASP A 313 -8.33 -22.35 6.33
CA ASP A 313 -8.90 -23.30 5.36
C ASP A 313 -7.85 -23.84 4.38
N TYR A 314 -7.54 -25.14 4.51
CA TYR A 314 -6.60 -25.86 3.63
C TYR A 314 -6.99 -25.81 2.16
N GLU A 315 -8.25 -26.07 1.81
CA GLU A 315 -8.67 -26.21 0.41
C GLU A 315 -8.58 -24.86 -0.31
N GLN A 316 -8.92 -23.78 0.40
CA GLN A 316 -8.74 -22.42 -0.11
C GLN A 316 -7.26 -22.08 -0.28
N ALA A 317 -6.43 -22.35 0.74
CA ALA A 317 -4.98 -22.13 0.68
C ALA A 317 -4.32 -22.94 -0.45
N TYR A 318 -4.67 -24.22 -0.58
CA TYR A 318 -4.17 -25.14 -1.60
C TYR A 318 -4.57 -24.68 -3.01
N THR A 319 -5.82 -24.25 -3.20
CA THR A 319 -6.29 -23.70 -4.48
C THR A 319 -5.50 -22.46 -4.88
N LEU A 320 -5.19 -21.57 -3.93
CA LEU A 320 -4.40 -20.37 -4.20
C LEU A 320 -2.95 -20.70 -4.57
N LEU A 321 -2.35 -21.68 -3.89
CA LEU A 321 -1.01 -22.16 -4.17
C LEU A 321 -0.92 -22.83 -5.55
N ILE A 322 -1.93 -23.61 -5.95
CA ILE A 322 -2.02 -24.14 -7.31
C ILE A 322 -2.16 -23.01 -8.35
N CYS A 323 -2.96 -21.98 -8.06
CA CYS A 323 -3.07 -20.83 -8.93
C CYS A 323 -1.76 -20.02 -9.04
N LEU A 324 -0.87 -20.10 -8.04
CA LEU A 324 0.47 -19.48 -8.10
C LEU A 324 1.43 -20.24 -9.01
N LEU A 325 1.17 -21.54 -9.24
CA LEU A 325 1.99 -22.44 -10.05
C LEU A 325 1.51 -22.61 -11.50
N SER A 326 0.31 -22.12 -11.83
CA SER A 326 -0.26 -22.14 -13.19
C SER A 326 0.11 -20.89 -13.99
#